data_AF-A0A518AAN9-F1
#
_entry.id   AF-A0A518AAN9-F1
#
_cell.length_a   1.000
_cell.length_b   1.000
_cell.length_c   1.000
_cell.angle_alpha   90.00
_cell.angle_beta   90.00
_cell.angle_gamma   90.00
#
_symmetry.space_group_name_H-M   'P 1'
#
loop_
_entity.id
_entity.type
_entity.pdbx_description
1 polymer ?
#
loop_
_entity_poly.entity_id
_entity_poly.type
_entity_poly.pdbx_seq_one_letter_code
_entity_poly.pdbx_strand_id
1 'polypeptide(L)'
;MKTFSVMLLMLTLICVGCGSGADTEAEQAAAERNDVTSTDAMKTSLESIAQTGEMGSAAMGFRETLEDLKKTDAAKADQLLSDLDKLEAASTPAATKKIAKEMAGKL
;
A
#
# COMPACT_ATOMS: atom_id res chain seq x y z
N MET A 1 16.57 -43.14 41.82
CA MET A 1 15.76 -43.15 40.58
C MET A 1 16.32 -42.02 39.72
N LYS A 2 17.29 -42.28 38.81
CA LYS A 2 17.13 -42.80 37.43
C LYS A 2 16.46 -41.70 36.58
N THR A 3 17.09 -40.89 35.73
CA THR A 3 18.33 -41.00 34.94
C THR A 3 18.82 -39.60 34.51
N PHE A 4 20.02 -39.21 34.94
CA PHE A 4 20.92 -38.38 34.12
C PHE A 4 21.58 -39.33 33.11
N SER A 5 21.41 -39.12 31.80
CA SER A 5 22.27 -39.76 30.81
C SER A 5 22.13 -39.12 29.43
N VAL A 6 23.20 -38.46 29.00
CA VAL A 6 23.82 -38.63 27.68
C VAL A 6 22.93 -38.42 26.45
N MET A 7 23.03 -37.23 25.86
CA MET A 7 23.03 -37.04 24.39
C MET A 7 23.55 -35.63 24.04
N LEU A 8 24.76 -35.27 24.49
CA LEU A 8 25.91 -35.16 23.59
C LEU A 8 25.69 -35.73 22.17
N LEU A 9 25.37 -34.86 21.20
CA LEU A 9 25.95 -34.84 19.85
C LEU A 9 25.37 -33.64 19.08
N MET A 10 26.09 -32.53 18.94
CA MET A 10 26.93 -32.30 17.76
C MET A 10 26.16 -32.49 16.44
N LEU A 11 25.56 -31.40 15.93
CA LEU A 11 25.35 -31.24 14.49
C LEU A 11 25.41 -29.77 14.09
N THR A 12 26.63 -29.23 14.15
CA THR A 12 27.13 -28.23 13.21
C THR A 12 27.12 -28.84 11.81
N LEU A 13 26.32 -28.33 10.85
CA LEU A 13 26.65 -28.38 9.42
C LEU A 13 25.72 -27.43 8.62
N ILE A 14 26.11 -26.18 8.38
CA ILE A 14 26.60 -25.67 7.07
C ILE A 14 25.98 -26.35 5.83
N CYS A 15 24.96 -25.69 5.27
CA CYS A 15 24.73 -25.61 3.83
C CYS A 15 24.80 -24.10 3.49
N VAL A 16 25.99 -23.57 3.20
CA VAL A 16 26.46 -23.30 1.83
C VAL A 16 25.36 -22.69 0.98
N GLY A 17 25.40 -21.36 0.91
CA GLY A 17 24.87 -20.61 -0.21
C GLY A 17 25.50 -21.10 -1.51
N CYS A 18 24.64 -21.29 -2.50
CA CYS A 18 24.99 -21.57 -3.87
C CYS A 18 24.07 -20.69 -4.71
N GLY A 19 24.65 -19.78 -5.48
CA GLY A 19 23.90 -18.90 -6.37
C GLY A 19 24.59 -17.58 -6.65
N SER A 20 25.90 -17.60 -6.93
CA SER A 20 26.57 -16.50 -7.63
C SER A 20 26.14 -16.55 -9.10
N GLY A 21 25.35 -15.56 -9.52
CA GLY A 21 25.11 -15.21 -10.91
C GLY A 21 25.17 -13.69 -11.00
N ALA A 22 26.32 -13.17 -11.39
CA ALA A 22 26.53 -11.77 -11.71
C ALA A 22 25.70 -11.39 -12.95
N ASP A 23 25.10 -10.21 -12.93
CA ASP A 23 25.52 -9.07 -13.75
C ASP A 23 24.36 -8.08 -13.92
N THR A 24 24.66 -6.83 -13.56
CA THR A 24 24.07 -5.61 -14.13
C THR A 24 22.59 -5.35 -13.86
N GLU A 25 22.30 -4.64 -12.76
CA GLU A 25 21.68 -3.30 -12.80
C GLU A 25 21.59 -2.76 -11.36
N ALA A 26 22.61 -1.98 -10.99
CA ALA A 26 22.38 -0.91 -10.04
C ALA A 26 21.26 -0.02 -10.61
N GLU A 27 20.35 0.43 -9.73
CA GLU A 27 19.30 1.43 -9.99
C GLU A 27 17.83 0.95 -10.05
N GLN A 28 17.46 -0.15 -9.35
CA GLN A 28 16.04 -0.34 -8.94
C GLN A 28 15.87 -0.72 -7.46
N ALA A 29 16.92 -0.65 -6.66
CA ALA A 29 16.86 -0.81 -5.20
C ALA A 29 16.42 0.48 -4.46
N ALA A 30 15.64 1.34 -5.12
CA ALA A 30 15.15 2.60 -4.56
C ALA A 30 13.69 2.89 -4.98
N ALA A 31 12.80 1.88 -4.95
CA ALA A 31 11.36 2.14 -5.05
C ALA A 31 10.45 1.11 -4.37
N GLU A 32 10.96 0.06 -3.74
CA GLU A 32 10.15 -0.74 -2.80
C GLU A 32 10.10 -0.06 -1.42
N ARG A 33 9.70 1.22 -1.39
CA ARG A 33 9.05 1.73 -0.20
C ARG A 33 7.68 1.10 -0.19
N ASN A 34 7.36 0.47 0.93
CA ASN A 34 6.02 0.07 1.31
C ASN A 34 5.19 1.36 1.48
N ASP A 35 4.86 2.01 0.37
CA ASP A 35 4.19 3.30 0.29
C ASP A 35 2.70 3.04 0.55
N VAL A 36 2.35 3.05 1.85
CA VAL A 36 0.98 3.26 2.31
C VAL A 36 0.43 4.63 1.84
N THR A 37 1.30 5.47 1.24
CA THR A 37 1.07 6.76 0.59
C THR A 37 1.11 6.70 -0.95
N SER A 38 1.02 5.52 -1.57
CA SER A 38 0.96 5.40 -3.04
C SER A 38 -0.45 5.62 -3.60
N THR A 39 -0.52 6.21 -4.80
CA THR A 39 -1.77 6.35 -5.55
C THR A 39 -2.42 4.99 -5.88
N ASP A 40 -1.65 3.91 -6.00
CA ASP A 40 -2.17 2.56 -6.26
C ASP A 40 -2.90 1.97 -5.03
N ALA A 41 -2.33 2.14 -3.84
CA ALA A 41 -2.98 1.73 -2.59
C ALA A 41 -4.26 2.55 -2.34
N MET A 42 -4.21 3.85 -2.63
CA MET A 42 -5.37 4.74 -2.59
C MET A 42 -6.45 4.30 -3.58
N LYS A 43 -6.08 3.99 -4.83
CA LYS A 43 -7.02 3.51 -5.85
C LYS A 43 -7.71 2.22 -5.42
N THR A 44 -6.96 1.24 -4.92
CA THR A 44 -7.51 -0.03 -4.42
C THR A 44 -8.51 0.21 -3.27
N SER A 45 -8.18 1.14 -2.36
CA SER A 45 -9.07 1.52 -1.26
C SER A 45 -10.33 2.22 -1.76
N LEU A 46 -10.21 3.13 -2.74
CA LEU A 46 -11.35 3.78 -3.38
C LEU A 46 -12.24 2.80 -4.13
N GLU A 47 -11.67 1.78 -4.78
CA GLU A 47 -12.45 0.70 -5.42
C GLU A 47 -13.23 -0.11 -4.39
N SER A 48 -12.63 -0.40 -3.22
CA SER A 48 -13.35 -1.04 -2.11
C SER A 48 -14.49 -0.16 -1.61
N ILE A 49 -14.25 1.14 -1.40
CA ILE A 49 -15.28 2.11 -0.99
C ILE A 49 -16.37 2.22 -2.07
N ALA A 50 -16.02 2.16 -3.35
CA ALA A 50 -16.97 2.16 -4.46
C ALA A 50 -17.89 0.92 -4.47
N GLN A 51 -17.42 -0.19 -3.91
CA GLN A 51 -18.21 -1.42 -3.77
C GLN A 51 -19.08 -1.38 -2.49
N THR A 52 -18.51 -0.98 -1.36
CA THR A 52 -19.17 -1.04 -0.04
C THR A 52 -20.03 0.18 0.24
N GLY A 53 -19.57 1.36 -0.15
CA GLY A 53 -20.17 2.66 0.19
C GLY A 53 -19.79 3.16 1.58
N GLU A 54 -18.77 2.57 2.19
CA GLU A 54 -18.31 2.90 3.54
C GLU A 54 -16.87 3.41 3.48
N MET A 55 -16.64 4.65 3.93
CA MET A 55 -15.29 5.13 4.20
C MET A 55 -14.79 4.49 5.48
N GLY A 56 -14.01 3.42 5.34
CA GLY A 56 -13.26 2.83 6.44
C GLY A 56 -11.99 3.62 6.77
N SER A 57 -11.15 3.05 7.64
CA SER A 57 -9.89 3.64 8.11
C SER A 57 -8.90 3.99 6.99
N ALA A 58 -9.00 3.30 5.85
CA ALA A 58 -8.11 3.50 4.70
C ALA A 58 -8.18 4.91 4.11
N ALA A 59 -9.31 5.63 4.29
CA ALA A 59 -9.47 6.98 3.76
C ALA A 59 -8.64 8.05 4.49
N MET A 60 -8.14 7.77 5.70
CA MET A 60 -7.39 8.74 6.51
C MET A 60 -6.08 9.21 5.85
N GLY A 61 -5.47 8.41 4.98
CA GLY A 61 -4.23 8.74 4.26
C GLY A 61 -4.43 9.39 2.89
N PHE A 62 -5.67 9.53 2.42
CA PHE A 62 -5.95 9.98 1.05
C PHE A 62 -5.50 11.42 0.82
N ARG A 63 -5.74 12.32 1.77
CA ARG A 63 -5.34 13.73 1.62
C ARG A 63 -3.82 13.87 1.48
N GLU A 64 -3.06 13.20 2.33
CA GLU A 64 -1.59 13.19 2.25
C GLU A 64 -1.09 12.63 0.92
N THR A 65 -1.65 11.51 0.48
CA THR A 65 -1.33 10.89 -0.83
C THR A 65 -1.57 11.86 -1.99
N LEU A 66 -2.67 12.62 -1.96
CA LEU A 66 -3.00 13.58 -3.02
C LEU A 66 -2.14 14.86 -2.96
N GLU A 67 -1.78 15.32 -1.76
CA GLU A 67 -0.82 16.42 -1.61
C GLU A 67 0.57 16.03 -2.11
N ASP A 68 0.96 14.76 -1.94
CA ASP A 68 2.19 14.22 -2.54
C ASP A 68 2.09 14.14 -4.07
N LEU A 69 0.94 13.71 -4.62
CA LEU A 69 0.67 13.73 -6.06
C LEU A 69 0.79 15.14 -6.64
N LYS A 70 0.47 16.18 -5.87
CA LYS A 70 0.58 17.58 -6.33
C LYS A 70 2.00 17.98 -6.73
N LYS A 71 3.01 17.31 -6.18
CA LYS A 71 4.43 17.52 -6.51
C LYS A 71 4.77 17.08 -7.94
N THR A 72 3.99 16.16 -8.52
CA THR A 72 4.25 15.58 -9.85
C THR A 72 3.14 15.90 -10.85
N ASP A 73 1.88 15.98 -10.41
CA ASP A 73 0.70 16.28 -11.23
C ASP A 73 -0.31 17.13 -10.44
N ALA A 74 -0.04 18.44 -10.36
CA ALA A 74 -0.84 19.38 -9.59
C ALA A 74 -2.30 19.46 -10.06
N ALA A 75 -2.54 19.42 -11.38
CA ALA A 75 -3.89 19.52 -11.92
C ALA A 75 -4.76 18.30 -11.54
N LYS A 76 -4.20 17.08 -11.62
CA LYS A 76 -4.89 15.88 -11.18
C LYS A 76 -5.10 15.86 -9.66
N ALA A 77 -4.08 16.24 -8.89
CA ALA A 77 -4.18 16.33 -7.44
C ALA A 77 -5.27 17.31 -6.98
N ASP A 78 -5.34 18.50 -7.55
CA ASP A 78 -6.36 19.50 -7.19
C ASP A 78 -7.78 19.02 -7.50
N GLN A 79 -7.98 18.32 -8.63
CA GLN A 79 -9.26 17.69 -8.94
C GLN A 79 -9.63 16.62 -7.92
N LEU A 80 -8.68 15.74 -7.59
CA LEU A 80 -8.90 14.65 -6.65
C LEU A 80 -9.11 15.14 -5.21
N LEU A 81 -8.44 16.22 -4.79
CA LEU A 81 -8.66 16.84 -3.48
C LEU A 81 -10.08 17.42 -3.38
N SER A 82 -10.57 18.07 -4.45
CA SER A 82 -11.96 18.53 -4.49
C SER A 82 -12.96 17.38 -4.44
N ASP A 83 -12.65 16.25 -5.05
CA ASP A 83 -13.51 15.07 -4.96
C ASP A 83 -13.41 14.36 -3.61
N LEU A 84 -12.26 14.39 -2.96
CA LEU A 84 -12.09 13.92 -1.59
C LEU A 84 -12.96 14.73 -0.64
N ASP A 85 -13.01 16.06 -0.76
CA ASP A 85 -13.90 16.91 0.04
C ASP A 85 -15.38 16.49 -0.13
N LYS A 86 -15.79 16.15 -1.37
CA LYS A 86 -17.15 15.66 -1.65
C LYS A 86 -17.38 14.27 -1.06
N LEU A 87 -16.37 13.41 -1.11
CA LEU A 87 -16.43 12.06 -0.55
C LEU A 87 -16.63 12.17 0.97
N GLU A 88 -15.80 12.96 1.65
CA GLU A 88 -15.87 13.24 3.09
C GLU A 88 -17.23 13.84 3.51
N ALA A 89 -17.81 14.69 2.66
CA ALA A 89 -19.14 15.28 2.90
C ALA A 89 -20.32 14.34 2.55
N ALA A 90 -20.09 13.21 1.88
CA ALA A 90 -21.15 12.33 1.43
C ALA A 90 -21.86 11.65 2.61
N SER A 91 -23.17 11.83 2.71
CA SER A 91 -23.98 11.28 3.82
C SER A 91 -24.75 10.01 3.46
N THR A 92 -24.60 9.49 2.23
CA THR A 92 -25.31 8.29 1.79
C THR A 92 -24.34 7.30 1.13
N PRO A 93 -24.53 5.99 1.32
CA PRO A 93 -23.69 4.98 0.66
C PRO A 93 -23.67 5.13 -0.85
N ALA A 94 -24.79 5.50 -1.48
CA ALA A 94 -24.86 5.69 -2.93
C ALA A 94 -23.96 6.84 -3.42
N ALA A 95 -23.96 7.97 -2.72
CA ALA A 95 -23.08 9.09 -3.03
C ALA A 95 -21.61 8.72 -2.80
N THR A 96 -21.30 8.07 -1.67
CA THR A 96 -19.96 7.57 -1.35
C THR A 96 -19.43 6.65 -2.45
N LYS A 97 -20.24 5.68 -2.91
CA LYS A 97 -19.85 4.76 -3.98
C LYS A 97 -19.54 5.48 -5.29
N LYS A 98 -20.40 6.44 -5.67
CA LYS A 98 -20.25 7.21 -6.91
C LYS A 98 -18.96 8.02 -6.90
N ILE A 99 -18.73 8.79 -5.83
CA ILE A 99 -17.57 9.68 -5.74
C ILE A 99 -16.28 8.86 -5.66
N ALA A 100 -16.25 7.80 -4.85
CA ALA A 100 -15.07 6.92 -4.75
C ALA A 100 -14.72 6.28 -6.10
N LYS A 101 -15.72 5.83 -6.87
CA LYS A 101 -15.51 5.31 -8.24
C LYS A 101 -14.94 6.36 -9.18
N GLU A 102 -15.42 7.60 -9.10
CA GLU A 102 -14.92 8.71 -9.91
C GLU A 102 -13.48 9.08 -9.57
N MET A 103 -13.11 9.04 -8.29
CA MET A 103 -11.73 9.26 -7.85
C MET A 103 -10.80 8.13 -8.31
N ALA A 104 -11.20 6.87 -8.14
CA ALA A 104 -10.43 5.71 -8.59
C ALA A 104 -10.16 5.71 -10.10
N GLY A 105 -11.10 6.25 -10.90
CA GLY A 105 -10.93 6.36 -12.35
C GLY A 105 -9.98 7.46 -12.81
N LYS A 106 -9.60 8.40 -11.93
CA LYS A 106 -8.65 9.48 -12.21
C LYS A 106 -7.21 9.15 -11.81
N LEU A 107 -7.05 8.17 -10.91
CA LEU A 107 -5.78 7.55 -10.52
C LEU A 107 -5.38 6.48 -11.53
#